data_AF-A0A7C4DM66-F1
#
_entry.id   AF-A0A7C4DM66-F1
#
_cell.length_a   1.000
_cell.length_b   1.000
_cell.length_c   1.000
_cell.angle_alpha   90.00
_cell.angle_beta   90.00
_cell.angle_gamma   90.00
#
_symmetry.space_group_name_H-M   'P 1'
#
loop_
_entity.id
_entity.type
_entity.pdbx_description
1 polymer ?
#
loop_
_entity_poly.entity_id
_entity_poly.type
_entity_poly.pdbx_seq_one_letter_code
_entity_poly.pdbx_strand_id
1 'polypeptide(L)'
;AELSPKSIMLEATAEGGTREVAVPEAMQGRPSIRGPEIKLLWEMALRIEEHYGEPQDIEWAIDRQGNPYIFQTRPLRLASARSDATQACAVYDLEPLLKGGVTVCPGSGHGPVYHANSPGELAGVPQGAVLVASYPFPGLIMAMSRINALVTETGGVASHMATIAREYRLPYVTGLEWGKNLPAGRVVTVDATRGIIFDGESVEQPAGRCPPEQELFADTDIMSLFKKILNLVSPLTLLNSSDQDFTIENCRSFHDLTRFIHQRAMEEMFAGARRIGRRDGIAYRLKTSLPLQLDLVYLDQDPPGSSGATVDEQRIESGPMAALWEGIMMEGMPRRQEPRPKGLTAIMSGGGTRPTSEYSELSYALLSREYMLLCLRMGYHFTTIEAMCTEIQSKNYIRMQYKEGGAPLDRRSRRINVLIAILSRMGFVNASRGDFLDATVSYQNCDAIRLKLRQLGRVAMMTKQLDMALSNDAIAQWYAEDFIKRLGIESADVAERTD
;
A
#
# COMPACT_ATOMS: atom_id res chain seq x y z
N ALA A 1 15.22 -18.59 50.90
CA ALA A 1 14.22 -17.89 50.09
C ALA A 1 14.62 -16.43 50.05
N GLU A 2 15.17 -15.97 48.94
CA GLU A 2 15.49 -14.55 48.75
C GLU A 2 14.17 -13.78 48.56
N LEU A 3 13.95 -12.77 49.40
CA LEU A 3 12.77 -11.90 49.28
C LEU A 3 13.13 -10.72 48.39
N SER A 4 12.34 -10.49 47.33
CA SER A 4 12.54 -9.33 46.47
C SER A 4 12.38 -8.02 47.25
N PRO A 5 13.19 -6.98 46.97
CA PRO A 5 13.06 -5.69 47.60
C PRO A 5 11.74 -5.03 47.19
N LYS A 6 10.92 -4.67 48.17
CA LYS A 6 9.62 -4.00 47.97
C LYS A 6 9.78 -2.55 48.39
N SER A 7 10.19 -1.67 47.49
CA SER A 7 10.49 -0.27 47.80
C SER A 7 9.26 0.64 47.81
N ILE A 8 8.20 0.30 47.07
CA ILE A 8 7.02 1.14 46.84
C ILE A 8 5.73 0.33 47.08
N MET A 9 4.70 0.97 47.65
CA MET A 9 3.33 0.46 47.76
C MET A 9 2.30 1.53 47.39
N LEU A 10 1.11 1.10 46.98
CA LEU A 10 -0.01 2.00 46.69
C LEU A 10 -0.95 2.09 47.90
N GLU A 11 -1.27 3.32 48.33
CA GLU A 11 -2.27 3.60 49.35
C GLU A 11 -3.50 4.29 48.74
N ALA A 12 -4.69 3.88 49.15
CA ALA A 12 -5.92 4.58 48.79
C ALA A 12 -5.97 5.97 49.42
N THR A 13 -6.37 6.99 48.65
CA THR A 13 -6.54 8.36 49.13
C THR A 13 -7.98 8.60 49.61
N ALA A 14 -8.16 9.52 50.56
CA ALA A 14 -9.48 9.85 51.10
C ALA A 14 -10.44 10.49 50.05
N GLU A 15 -9.88 11.06 48.99
CA GLU A 15 -10.61 11.72 47.89
C GLU A 15 -10.92 10.76 46.72
N GLY A 16 -10.51 9.49 46.82
CA GLY A 16 -10.59 8.51 45.73
C GLY A 16 -9.32 8.46 44.89
N GLY A 17 -8.96 7.24 44.45
CA GLY A 17 -7.70 6.96 43.75
C GLY A 17 -6.62 6.37 44.67
N THR A 18 -5.41 6.26 44.15
CA THR A 18 -4.25 5.70 44.84
C THR A 18 -3.05 6.63 44.74
N ARG A 19 -2.21 6.65 45.77
CA ARG A 19 -0.89 7.31 45.75
C ARG A 19 0.22 6.30 46.01
N GLU A 20 1.36 6.48 45.36
CA GLU A 20 2.57 5.73 45.66
C GLU A 20 3.22 6.27 46.93
N VAL A 21 3.60 5.37 47.83
CA VAL A 21 4.34 5.66 49.05
C VAL A 21 5.47 4.66 49.23
N ALA A 22 6.56 5.08 49.87
CA ALA A 22 7.66 4.19 50.20
C ALA A 22 7.20 3.14 51.22
N VAL A 23 7.55 1.87 50.99
CA VAL A 23 7.29 0.80 51.96
C VAL A 23 8.18 1.02 53.19
N PRO A 24 7.64 1.01 54.43
CA PRO A 24 8.46 1.14 55.64
C PRO A 24 9.57 0.08 55.67
N GLU A 25 10.79 0.47 56.06
CA GLU A 25 11.97 -0.42 56.07
C GLU A 25 11.70 -1.76 56.79
N ALA A 26 10.97 -1.73 57.90
CA ALA A 26 10.57 -2.90 58.68
C ALA A 26 9.68 -3.91 57.92
N MET A 27 9.01 -3.49 56.83
CA MET A 27 8.14 -4.33 56.01
C MET A 27 8.83 -4.82 54.72
N GLN A 28 9.89 -4.15 54.26
CA GLN A 28 10.56 -4.51 53.00
C GLN A 28 11.14 -5.92 53.04
N GLY A 29 11.71 -6.32 54.19
CA GLY A 29 12.28 -7.65 54.45
C GLY A 29 11.28 -8.73 54.88
N ARG A 30 9.97 -8.45 54.87
CA ARG A 30 8.92 -9.42 55.26
C ARG A 30 8.12 -9.89 54.03
N PRO A 31 7.61 -11.13 54.01
CA PRO A 31 6.67 -11.57 52.98
C PRO A 31 5.39 -10.70 52.99
N SER A 32 4.90 -10.33 51.80
CA SER A 32 3.65 -9.56 51.67
C SER A 32 2.40 -10.38 51.96
N ILE A 33 2.51 -11.70 51.89
CA ILE A 33 1.44 -12.68 52.16
C ILE A 33 1.91 -13.73 53.15
N ARG A 34 0.98 -14.22 53.96
CA ARG A 34 1.20 -15.22 55.02
C ARG A 34 1.00 -16.64 54.48
N GLY A 35 1.53 -17.63 55.19
CA GLY A 35 1.39 -19.05 54.83
C GLY A 35 -0.06 -19.52 54.55
N PRO A 36 -1.06 -19.18 55.39
CA PRO A 36 -2.46 -19.51 55.13
C PRO A 36 -3.03 -18.86 53.87
N GLU A 37 -2.62 -17.62 53.57
CA GLU A 37 -3.06 -16.86 52.39
C GLU A 37 -2.49 -17.46 51.11
N ILE A 38 -1.22 -17.92 51.13
CA ILE A 38 -0.60 -18.63 50.02
C ILE A 38 -1.39 -19.91 49.68
N LYS A 39 -1.74 -20.70 50.71
CA LYS A 39 -2.50 -21.94 50.51
C LYS A 39 -3.88 -21.66 49.89
N LEU A 40 -4.56 -20.61 50.37
CA LEU A 40 -5.84 -20.18 49.83
C LEU A 40 -5.75 -19.79 48.35
N LEU A 41 -4.76 -18.97 47.99
CA LEU A 41 -4.52 -18.56 46.60
C LEU A 41 -4.16 -19.73 45.70
N TRP A 42 -3.36 -20.68 46.20
CA TRP A 42 -3.02 -21.91 45.49
C TRP A 42 -4.26 -22.76 45.16
N GLU A 43 -5.12 -23.00 46.15
CA GLU A 43 -6.36 -23.75 45.95
C GLU A 43 -7.30 -23.05 44.97
N MET A 44 -7.37 -21.71 45.00
CA MET A 44 -8.15 -20.93 44.04
C MET A 44 -7.57 -21.02 42.62
N ALA A 45 -6.26 -20.91 42.46
CA ALA A 45 -5.59 -21.00 41.16
C ALA A 45 -5.85 -22.37 40.49
N LEU A 46 -5.74 -23.46 41.24
CA LEU A 46 -6.03 -24.80 40.72
C LEU A 46 -7.48 -24.97 40.27
N ARG A 47 -8.45 -24.44 41.03
CA ARG A 47 -9.87 -24.50 40.66
C ARG A 47 -10.18 -23.66 39.43
N ILE A 48 -9.48 -22.53 39.28
CA ILE A 48 -9.60 -21.65 38.11
C ILE A 48 -9.02 -22.34 36.87
N GLU A 49 -7.83 -22.94 36.98
CA GLU A 49 -7.21 -23.72 35.90
C GLU A 49 -8.08 -24.93 35.50
N GLU A 50 -8.61 -25.69 36.47
CA GLU A 50 -9.51 -26.82 36.21
C GLU A 50 -10.80 -26.38 35.50
N HIS A 51 -11.34 -25.21 35.84
CA HIS A 51 -12.55 -24.68 35.21
C HIS A 51 -12.34 -24.30 33.73
N TYR A 52 -11.20 -23.69 33.40
CA TYR A 52 -10.89 -23.23 32.04
C TYR A 52 -10.16 -24.27 31.18
N GLY A 53 -9.59 -25.31 31.80
CA GLY A 53 -8.86 -26.39 31.10
C GLY A 53 -7.49 -25.97 30.57
N GLU A 54 -6.98 -24.80 30.95
CA GLU A 54 -5.68 -24.27 30.54
C GLU A 54 -5.09 -23.34 31.63
N PRO A 55 -3.75 -23.17 31.70
CA PRO A 55 -3.11 -22.29 32.69
C PRO A 55 -3.63 -20.85 32.63
N GLN A 56 -3.80 -20.17 33.77
CA GLN A 56 -4.38 -18.83 33.87
C GLN A 56 -3.43 -17.81 34.54
N ASP A 57 -3.41 -16.59 34.00
CA ASP A 57 -2.87 -15.37 34.62
C ASP A 57 -4.00 -14.72 35.45
N ILE A 58 -3.77 -14.55 36.76
CA ILE A 58 -4.81 -14.25 37.75
C ILE A 58 -4.42 -13.01 38.55
N GLU A 59 -5.25 -11.98 38.49
CA GLU A 59 -5.14 -10.80 39.35
C GLU A 59 -6.05 -10.95 40.58
N TRP A 60 -5.48 -10.81 41.76
CA TRP A 60 -6.14 -11.04 43.04
C TRP A 60 -5.76 -9.99 44.08
N ALA A 61 -6.62 -9.82 45.10
CA ALA A 61 -6.24 -9.16 46.34
C ALA A 61 -6.82 -9.88 47.55
N ILE A 62 -6.25 -9.62 48.71
CA ILE A 62 -6.78 -10.06 50.01
C ILE A 62 -7.08 -8.79 50.80
N ASP A 63 -8.30 -8.67 51.30
CA ASP A 63 -8.70 -7.51 52.10
C ASP A 63 -8.06 -7.55 53.51
N ARG A 64 -8.27 -6.49 54.31
CA ARG A 64 -7.75 -6.43 55.69
C ARG A 64 -8.36 -7.47 56.64
N GLN A 65 -9.49 -8.07 56.27
CA GLN A 65 -10.17 -9.11 57.03
C GLN A 65 -9.69 -10.52 56.64
N GLY A 66 -8.89 -10.65 55.57
CA GLY A 66 -8.37 -11.91 55.06
C GLY A 66 -9.24 -12.55 53.97
N ASN A 67 -10.22 -11.84 53.42
CA ASN A 67 -11.07 -12.36 52.35
C ASN A 67 -10.39 -12.19 50.97
N PRO A 68 -10.32 -13.25 50.15
CA PRO A 68 -9.75 -13.17 48.82
C PRO A 68 -10.76 -12.63 47.79
N TYR A 69 -10.27 -11.83 46.85
CA TYR A 69 -11.01 -11.31 45.70
C TYR A 69 -10.21 -11.57 44.43
N ILE A 70 -10.89 -12.07 43.40
CA ILE A 70 -10.34 -12.21 42.04
C ILE A 70 -10.89 -11.07 41.20
N PHE A 71 -10.01 -10.28 40.61
CA PHE A 71 -10.40 -9.16 39.73
C PHE A 71 -10.40 -9.58 38.28
N GLN A 72 -9.40 -10.35 37.87
CA GLN A 72 -9.24 -10.78 36.49
C GLN A 72 -8.65 -12.19 36.41
N THR A 73 -9.12 -12.95 35.43
CA THR A 73 -8.50 -14.19 34.96
C THR A 73 -8.43 -14.15 33.45
N ARG A 74 -7.32 -14.60 32.88
CA ARG A 74 -7.14 -14.79 31.44
C ARG A 74 -6.13 -15.90 31.18
N PRO A 75 -6.12 -16.54 30.00
CA PRO A 75 -5.13 -17.58 29.69
C PRO A 75 -3.69 -17.09 29.91
N LEU A 76 -2.91 -17.85 30.67
CA LEU A 76 -1.51 -17.56 30.97
C LEU A 76 -0.68 -17.74 29.70
N ARG A 77 -0.31 -16.62 29.08
CA ARG A 77 0.62 -16.62 27.95
C ARG A 77 2.05 -16.60 28.48
N LEU A 78 2.56 -17.78 28.86
CA LEU A 78 3.99 -17.94 29.09
C LEU A 78 4.71 -17.68 27.75
N ALA A 79 5.25 -16.47 27.58
CA ALA A 79 6.37 -16.30 26.67
C ALA A 79 7.40 -17.34 27.11
N SER A 80 7.76 -18.28 26.24
CA SER A 80 8.74 -19.32 26.55
C SER A 80 9.90 -18.68 27.29
N ALA A 81 10.04 -19.01 28.58
CA ALA A 81 11.10 -18.47 29.41
C ALA A 81 12.42 -18.94 28.79
N ARG A 82 13.08 -18.07 28.03
CA ARG A 82 14.53 -18.08 27.99
C ARG A 82 14.96 -17.44 29.30
N SER A 83 15.36 -18.29 30.23
CA SER A 83 16.10 -17.96 31.43
C SER A 83 17.21 -16.94 31.14
N ASP A 84 17.31 -15.95 32.03
CA ASP A 84 18.47 -15.11 32.29
C ASP A 84 19.60 -15.13 31.26
N ALA A 85 19.61 -14.09 30.42
CA ALA A 85 20.80 -13.27 30.28
C ALA A 85 20.26 -11.84 30.20
N THR A 86 20.65 -10.95 31.10
CA THR A 86 21.58 -9.87 30.72
C THR A 86 21.52 -9.55 29.24
N GLN A 87 21.33 -8.28 28.93
CA GLN A 87 21.72 -7.61 27.70
C GLN A 87 23.09 -8.13 27.24
N ALA A 88 23.11 -9.29 26.59
CA ALA A 88 24.29 -9.93 26.09
C ALA A 88 24.58 -9.12 24.85
N CYS A 89 25.47 -8.15 25.01
CA CYS A 89 26.24 -7.61 23.92
C CYS A 89 26.83 -8.81 23.19
N ALA A 90 26.14 -9.33 22.17
CA ALA A 90 26.73 -10.29 21.25
C ALA A 90 28.01 -9.65 20.74
N VAL A 91 29.14 -10.27 21.08
CA VAL A 91 30.44 -9.88 20.57
C VAL A 91 30.51 -10.56 19.22
N TYR A 92 30.31 -9.78 18.16
CA TYR A 92 30.51 -10.28 16.82
C TYR A 92 32.01 -10.21 16.54
N ASP A 93 32.68 -11.36 16.45
CA ASP A 93 34.03 -11.48 15.88
C ASP A 93 33.96 -11.36 14.34
N LEU A 94 33.24 -10.35 13.86
CA LEU A 94 33.01 -10.09 12.45
C LEU A 94 33.41 -8.66 12.10
N GLU A 95 33.90 -8.47 10.89
CA GLU A 95 34.28 -7.15 10.40
C GLU A 95 33.01 -6.33 10.07
N PRO A 96 32.84 -5.12 10.66
CA PRO A 96 31.66 -4.30 10.39
C PRO A 96 31.75 -3.65 9.01
N LEU A 97 30.79 -3.97 8.13
CA LEU A 97 30.66 -3.39 6.79
C LEU A 97 30.03 -1.99 6.83
N LEU A 98 28.98 -1.82 7.61
CA LEU A 98 28.21 -0.57 7.70
C LEU A 98 27.83 -0.29 9.16
N LYS A 99 27.89 0.98 9.56
CA LYS A 99 27.57 1.46 10.92
C LYS A 99 26.73 2.73 10.85
N GLY A 100 25.99 3.01 11.91
CA GLY A 100 25.22 4.26 12.06
C GLY A 100 23.79 4.17 11.53
N GLY A 101 23.28 2.95 11.33
CA GLY A 101 21.89 2.75 10.94
C GLY A 101 20.93 3.06 12.08
N VAL A 102 19.73 3.48 11.72
CA VAL A 102 18.64 3.74 12.66
C VAL A 102 17.84 2.46 12.85
N THR A 103 17.75 2.00 14.10
CA THR A 103 16.95 0.84 14.48
C THR A 103 15.46 1.12 14.32
N VAL A 104 14.78 0.33 13.48
CA VAL A 104 13.32 0.35 13.38
C VAL A 104 12.70 -0.76 14.23
N CYS A 105 13.23 -1.97 14.09
CA CYS A 105 12.90 -3.13 14.92
C CYS A 105 14.20 -3.80 15.38
N PRO A 106 14.44 -3.93 16.70
CA PRO A 106 15.65 -4.56 17.23
C PRO A 106 15.67 -6.06 16.94
N GLY A 107 16.85 -6.67 17.11
CA GLY A 107 17.11 -8.08 16.82
C GLY A 107 18.30 -8.28 15.90
N SER A 108 18.62 -9.54 15.59
CA SER A 108 19.67 -9.89 14.63
C SER A 108 19.18 -10.93 13.62
N GLY A 109 19.66 -10.82 12.38
CA GLY A 109 19.39 -11.78 11.33
C GLY A 109 20.55 -11.84 10.34
N HIS A 110 20.84 -13.03 9.83
CA HIS A 110 21.89 -13.25 8.85
C HIS A 110 21.35 -13.94 7.60
N GLY A 111 22.07 -13.80 6.49
CA GLY A 111 21.73 -14.45 5.24
C GLY A 111 22.31 -13.76 4.02
N PRO A 112 22.09 -14.34 2.82
CA PRO A 112 22.52 -13.73 1.57
C PRO A 112 21.74 -12.43 1.33
N VAL A 113 22.45 -11.38 0.95
CA VAL A 113 21.86 -10.10 0.55
C VAL A 113 21.04 -10.29 -0.72
N TYR A 114 19.79 -9.85 -0.69
CA TYR A 114 18.92 -9.79 -1.87
C TYR A 114 18.40 -8.37 -2.05
N HIS A 115 18.55 -7.80 -3.24
CA HIS A 115 18.08 -6.45 -3.55
C HIS A 115 16.69 -6.52 -4.16
N ALA A 116 15.74 -5.76 -3.62
CA ALA A 116 14.41 -5.63 -4.21
C ALA A 116 13.84 -4.23 -3.98
N ASN A 117 13.48 -3.53 -5.05
CA ASN A 117 12.85 -2.20 -4.99
C ASN A 117 11.42 -2.19 -5.56
N SER A 118 10.93 -3.34 -6.03
CA SER A 118 9.58 -3.48 -6.57
C SER A 118 8.91 -4.80 -6.16
N PRO A 119 7.56 -4.88 -6.14
CA PRO A 119 6.86 -6.12 -5.82
C PRO A 119 7.20 -7.29 -6.75
N GLY A 120 7.55 -7.04 -8.02
CA GLY A 120 7.90 -8.07 -9.01
C GLY A 120 9.20 -8.80 -8.68
N GLU A 121 10.16 -8.11 -8.06
CA GLU A 121 11.46 -8.68 -7.67
C GLU A 121 11.38 -9.58 -6.43
N LEU A 122 10.30 -9.45 -5.65
CA LEU A 122 10.12 -10.20 -4.39
C LEU A 122 9.85 -11.69 -4.59
N ALA A 123 9.40 -12.10 -5.79
CA ALA A 123 9.14 -13.50 -6.10
C ALA A 123 10.42 -14.36 -6.06
N GLY A 124 11.58 -13.76 -6.35
CA GLY A 124 12.88 -14.45 -6.34
C GLY A 124 13.60 -14.47 -5.00
N VAL A 125 13.03 -13.87 -3.94
CA VAL A 125 13.67 -13.75 -2.63
C VAL A 125 13.82 -15.15 -2.00
N PRO A 126 15.06 -15.62 -1.74
CA PRO A 126 15.29 -16.93 -1.15
C PRO A 126 14.92 -16.93 0.35
N GLN A 127 14.62 -18.11 0.88
CA GLN A 127 14.39 -18.30 2.30
C GLN A 127 15.67 -17.96 3.09
N GLY A 128 15.51 -17.19 4.17
CA GLY A 128 16.60 -16.74 5.03
C GLY A 128 17.38 -15.52 4.53
N ALA A 129 16.95 -14.85 3.45
CA ALA A 129 17.70 -13.72 2.88
C ALA A 129 17.73 -12.48 3.80
N VAL A 130 18.75 -11.64 3.62
CA VAL A 130 18.76 -10.25 4.11
C VAL A 130 18.26 -9.37 2.98
N LEU A 131 17.06 -8.81 3.12
CA LEU A 131 16.45 -7.98 2.08
C LEU A 131 16.95 -6.55 2.19
N VAL A 132 17.40 -5.99 1.07
CA VAL A 132 17.91 -4.62 0.98
C VAL A 132 17.10 -3.86 -0.07
N ALA A 133 16.64 -2.65 0.28
CA ALA A 133 15.85 -1.78 -0.60
C ALA A 133 16.22 -0.30 -0.39
N SER A 134 15.99 0.56 -1.36
CA SER A 134 16.21 2.01 -1.20
C SER A 134 15.15 2.66 -0.31
N TYR A 135 13.92 2.16 -0.36
CA TYR A 135 12.80 2.66 0.45
C TYR A 135 11.80 1.54 0.77
N PRO A 136 11.03 1.65 1.86
CA PRO A 136 9.97 0.72 2.17
C PRO A 136 8.79 0.91 1.21
N PHE A 137 8.35 -0.17 0.56
CA PHE A 137 7.16 -0.18 -0.30
C PHE A 137 6.15 -1.25 0.16
N PRO A 138 4.83 -1.06 -0.09
CA PRO A 138 3.78 -1.94 0.45
C PRO A 138 3.94 -3.43 0.12
N GLY A 139 4.54 -3.76 -1.03
CA GLY A 139 4.75 -5.15 -1.47
C GLY A 139 5.69 -5.98 -0.58
N LEU A 140 6.55 -5.35 0.23
CA LEU A 140 7.54 -6.04 1.09
C LEU A 140 6.92 -7.10 2.00
N ILE A 141 5.66 -6.91 2.41
CA ILE A 141 4.91 -7.87 3.22
C ILE A 141 4.88 -9.28 2.61
N MET A 142 4.91 -9.41 1.28
CA MET A 142 4.91 -10.71 0.58
C MET A 142 6.20 -11.51 0.80
N ALA A 143 7.30 -10.86 1.18
CA ALA A 143 8.60 -11.48 1.43
C ALA A 143 8.97 -11.56 2.91
N MET A 144 8.24 -10.85 3.79
CA MET A 144 8.56 -10.75 5.21
C MET A 144 8.65 -12.10 5.93
N SER A 145 7.86 -13.11 5.52
CA SER A 145 7.96 -14.46 6.09
C SER A 145 9.25 -15.18 5.68
N ARG A 146 9.83 -14.84 4.52
CA ARG A 146 11.03 -15.52 3.98
C ARG A 146 12.34 -14.91 4.43
N ILE A 147 12.39 -13.63 4.79
CA ILE A 147 13.65 -12.90 5.06
C ILE A 147 14.02 -12.88 6.55
N ASN A 148 15.32 -12.83 6.86
CA ASN A 148 15.83 -12.78 8.23
C ASN A 148 16.11 -11.36 8.73
N ALA A 149 16.31 -10.39 7.83
CA ALA A 149 16.44 -8.98 8.18
C ALA A 149 16.02 -8.10 6.99
N LEU A 150 15.66 -6.85 7.29
CA LEU A 150 15.38 -5.80 6.32
C LEU A 150 16.36 -4.63 6.54
N VAL A 151 16.91 -4.11 5.45
CA VAL A 151 17.76 -2.92 5.44
C VAL A 151 17.24 -1.93 4.40
N THR A 152 17.03 -0.68 4.79
CA THR A 152 16.63 0.39 3.85
C THR A 152 17.51 1.64 3.94
N GLU A 153 17.66 2.37 2.83
CA GLU A 153 18.36 3.66 2.84
C GLU A 153 17.49 4.74 3.49
N THR A 154 16.23 4.80 3.06
CA THR A 154 15.24 5.75 3.59
C THR A 154 14.09 5.02 4.24
N GLY A 155 13.51 5.58 5.31
CA GLY A 155 12.41 4.95 6.03
C GLY A 155 12.22 5.55 7.42
N GLY A 156 10.97 5.82 7.80
CA GLY A 156 10.66 6.38 9.11
C GLY A 156 10.46 5.31 10.19
N VAL A 157 10.99 5.52 11.39
CA VAL A 157 10.84 4.64 12.57
C VAL A 157 9.38 4.51 13.04
N ALA A 158 8.52 5.47 12.66
CA ALA A 158 7.07 5.48 12.91
C ALA A 158 6.23 5.24 11.63
N SER A 159 6.84 4.77 10.55
CA SER A 159 6.12 4.49 9.30
C SER A 159 5.24 3.24 9.40
N HIS A 160 4.26 3.11 8.50
CA HIS A 160 3.45 1.89 8.38
C HIS A 160 4.31 0.62 8.25
N MET A 161 5.42 0.69 7.50
CA MET A 161 6.37 -0.43 7.38
C MET A 161 7.08 -0.75 8.70
N ALA A 162 7.40 0.25 9.51
CA ALA A 162 8.00 0.04 10.83
C ALA A 162 7.07 -0.75 11.76
N THR A 163 5.78 -0.44 11.73
CA THR A 163 4.75 -1.18 12.49
C THR A 163 4.69 -2.64 12.05
N ILE A 164 4.62 -2.89 10.74
CA ILE A 164 4.56 -4.25 10.20
C ILE A 164 5.85 -5.02 10.54
N ALA A 165 7.04 -4.42 10.38
CA ALA A 165 8.29 -5.08 10.73
C ALA A 165 8.33 -5.51 12.22
N ARG A 166 7.81 -4.68 13.13
CA ARG A 166 7.69 -5.03 14.57
C ARG A 166 6.67 -6.13 14.81
N GLU A 167 5.56 -6.13 14.09
CA GLU A 167 4.54 -7.19 14.16
C GLU A 167 5.12 -8.54 13.74
N TYR A 168 5.91 -8.55 12.67
CA TYR A 168 6.63 -9.74 12.18
C TYR A 168 7.91 -10.05 12.98
N ARG A 169 8.26 -9.23 13.98
CA ARG A 169 9.51 -9.29 14.75
C ARG A 169 10.74 -9.42 13.84
N LEU A 170 10.73 -8.72 12.71
CA LEU A 170 11.77 -8.75 11.71
C LEU A 170 12.83 -7.69 12.05
N PRO A 171 14.11 -8.06 12.29
CA PRO A 171 15.20 -7.11 12.44
C PRO A 171 15.22 -6.12 11.27
N TYR A 172 15.08 -4.83 11.57
CA TYR A 172 14.93 -3.81 10.56
C TYR A 172 15.77 -2.57 10.89
N VAL A 173 16.70 -2.24 10.00
CA VAL A 173 17.54 -1.03 10.04
C VAL A 173 17.23 -0.14 8.85
N THR A 174 17.13 1.16 9.09
CA THR A 174 16.99 2.19 8.05
C THR A 174 18.12 3.21 8.14
N GLY A 175 18.26 4.12 7.17
CA GLY A 175 19.25 5.19 7.23
C GLY A 175 20.69 4.75 6.93
N LEU A 176 20.86 3.58 6.31
CA LEU A 176 22.16 3.10 5.84
C LEU A 176 22.23 3.17 4.32
N GLU A 177 23.08 4.04 3.80
CA GLU A 177 23.47 4.00 2.39
C GLU A 177 24.36 2.77 2.15
N TRP A 178 23.78 1.75 1.52
CA TRP A 178 24.45 0.46 1.37
C TRP A 178 25.29 0.34 0.10
N GLY A 179 24.92 1.05 -0.98
CA GLY A 179 25.72 1.21 -2.19
C GLY A 179 26.44 -0.07 -2.68
N LYS A 180 27.77 -0.01 -2.83
CA LYS A 180 28.61 -1.15 -3.23
C LYS A 180 29.00 -2.08 -2.07
N ASN A 181 28.69 -1.71 -0.83
CA ASN A 181 29.15 -2.42 0.37
C ASN A 181 28.32 -3.67 0.67
N LEU A 182 27.07 -3.75 0.18
CA LEU A 182 26.21 -4.93 0.28
C LEU A 182 25.88 -5.50 -1.11
N PRO A 183 26.81 -6.16 -1.81
CA PRO A 183 26.53 -6.77 -3.10
C PRO A 183 25.56 -7.97 -2.95
N ALA A 184 24.70 -8.17 -3.94
CA ALA A 184 23.76 -9.28 -3.96
C ALA A 184 24.46 -10.64 -3.83
N GLY A 185 23.88 -11.55 -3.04
CA GLY A 185 24.40 -12.88 -2.75
C GLY A 185 25.45 -12.94 -1.64
N ARG A 186 26.04 -11.80 -1.22
CA ARG A 186 26.98 -11.78 -0.09
C ARG A 186 26.26 -12.12 1.20
N VAL A 187 26.83 -13.02 1.99
CA VAL A 187 26.28 -13.36 3.30
C VAL A 187 26.69 -12.31 4.31
N VAL A 188 25.71 -11.72 4.99
CA VAL A 188 25.92 -10.67 5.99
C VAL A 188 25.12 -10.95 7.23
N THR A 189 25.54 -10.36 8.34
CA THR A 189 24.82 -10.37 9.62
C THR A 189 24.36 -8.96 9.96
N VAL A 190 23.06 -8.76 10.11
CA VAL A 190 22.47 -7.49 10.52
C VAL A 190 22.23 -7.52 12.02
N ASP A 191 22.85 -6.61 12.76
CA ASP A 191 22.46 -6.28 14.13
C ASP A 191 21.61 -5.01 14.09
N ALA A 192 20.29 -5.21 14.08
CA ALA A 192 19.37 -4.11 14.06
C ALA A 192 19.31 -3.37 15.39
N THR A 193 19.67 -4.00 16.50
CA THR A 193 19.70 -3.37 17.83
C THR A 193 20.77 -2.29 17.92
N ARG A 194 21.94 -2.53 17.30
CA ARG A 194 23.04 -1.56 17.24
C ARG A 194 23.09 -0.73 15.95
N GLY A 195 22.31 -1.10 14.94
CA GLY A 195 22.34 -0.44 13.63
C GLY A 195 23.65 -0.70 12.87
N ILE A 196 24.20 -1.91 13.01
CA ILE A 196 25.48 -2.32 12.40
C ILE A 196 25.25 -3.55 11.52
N ILE A 197 25.90 -3.58 10.36
CA ILE A 197 25.91 -4.74 9.46
C ILE A 197 27.34 -5.25 9.37
N PHE A 198 27.50 -6.56 9.58
CA PHE A 198 28.79 -7.26 9.58
C PHE A 198 28.93 -8.14 8.34
N ASP A 199 30.17 -8.36 7.92
CA ASP A 199 30.50 -9.34 6.89
C ASP A 199 30.48 -10.76 7.44
N GLY A 200 29.86 -11.69 6.71
CA GLY A 200 29.77 -13.09 7.12
C GLY A 200 28.61 -13.42 8.06
N GLU A 201 28.60 -14.68 8.51
CA GLU A 201 27.56 -15.28 9.34
C GLU A 201 28.05 -15.41 10.78
N SER A 202 27.30 -14.84 11.73
CA SER A 202 27.56 -15.05 13.16
C SER A 202 26.89 -16.34 13.64
N VAL A 203 27.66 -17.20 14.31
CA VAL A 203 27.18 -18.47 14.90
C VAL A 203 26.49 -18.25 16.26
N GLU A 204 26.82 -17.15 16.96
CA GLU A 204 26.15 -16.77 18.21
C GLU A 204 24.91 -15.92 17.91
N GLN A 205 23.75 -16.55 17.99
CA GLN A 205 22.45 -15.90 17.77
C GLN A 205 21.94 -15.26 19.08
N PRO A 206 21.85 -13.93 19.21
CA PRO A 206 20.90 -13.34 20.14
C PRO A 206 19.49 -13.65 19.61
N ALA A 207 18.79 -14.57 20.30
CA ALA A 207 17.41 -14.99 20.09
C ALA A 207 16.93 -14.95 18.62
N GLY A 208 17.20 -16.03 17.87
CA GLY A 208 16.71 -16.21 16.51
C GLY A 208 15.21 -15.90 16.36
N ARG A 209 14.87 -15.38 15.18
CA ARG A 209 13.52 -15.08 14.72
C ARG A 209 12.58 -16.24 15.03
N CYS A 210 11.65 -16.05 15.96
CA CYS A 210 10.45 -16.87 16.02
C CYS A 210 9.53 -16.33 14.92
N PRO A 211 9.22 -17.08 13.85
CA PRO A 211 8.27 -16.64 12.84
C PRO A 211 6.97 -16.18 13.53
N PRO A 212 6.28 -15.14 13.04
CA PRO A 212 4.94 -14.86 13.53
C PRO A 212 4.12 -16.14 13.39
N GLU A 213 3.35 -16.39 14.43
CA GLU A 213 2.49 -17.52 14.76
C GLU A 213 1.44 -17.91 13.68
N GLN A 214 1.79 -17.89 12.39
CA GLN A 214 0.88 -18.24 11.29
C GLN A 214 0.43 -19.71 11.36
N GLU A 215 1.16 -20.58 12.05
CA GLU A 215 0.74 -21.97 12.27
C GLU A 215 -0.11 -22.18 13.54
N LEU A 216 -0.18 -21.22 14.48
CA LEU A 216 -0.89 -21.43 15.75
C LEU A 216 -2.42 -21.31 15.64
N PHE A 217 -2.92 -20.70 14.56
CA PHE A 217 -4.36 -20.55 14.33
C PHE A 217 -4.89 -21.43 13.20
N ALA A 218 -4.02 -22.14 12.45
CA ALA A 218 -4.41 -22.88 11.26
C ALA A 218 -5.55 -23.88 11.51
N ASP A 219 -5.56 -24.48 12.71
CA ASP A 219 -6.51 -25.51 13.16
C ASP A 219 -7.56 -24.99 14.16
N THR A 220 -7.64 -23.67 14.39
CA THR A 220 -8.65 -23.09 15.29
C THR A 220 -9.99 -22.88 14.58
N ASP A 221 -11.09 -23.10 15.30
CA ASP A 221 -12.45 -22.83 14.81
C ASP A 221 -12.63 -21.36 14.37
N ILE A 222 -11.92 -20.45 15.02
CA ILE A 222 -11.87 -19.03 14.67
C ILE A 222 -11.29 -18.82 13.27
N MET A 223 -10.19 -19.51 12.91
CA MET A 223 -9.59 -19.36 11.60
C MET A 223 -10.43 -20.03 10.49
N SER A 224 -11.12 -21.13 10.81
CA SER A 224 -12.14 -21.73 9.94
C SER A 224 -13.29 -20.77 9.69
N LEU A 225 -13.76 -20.08 10.74
CA LEU A 225 -14.77 -19.02 10.63
C LEU A 225 -14.25 -17.84 9.80
N PHE A 226 -13.03 -17.37 10.02
CA PHE A 226 -12.41 -16.32 9.21
C PHE A 226 -12.31 -16.70 7.74
N LYS A 227 -11.88 -17.92 7.39
CA LYS A 227 -11.86 -18.40 6.00
C LYS A 227 -13.26 -18.42 5.37
N LYS A 228 -14.28 -18.85 6.11
CA LYS A 228 -15.68 -18.83 5.65
C LYS A 228 -16.18 -17.40 5.42
N ILE A 229 -15.89 -16.48 6.35
CA ILE A 229 -16.23 -15.06 6.21
C ILE A 229 -15.48 -14.45 5.02
N LEU A 230 -14.20 -14.76 4.84
CA LEU A 230 -13.38 -14.24 3.74
C LEU A 230 -13.96 -14.61 2.37
N ASN A 231 -14.51 -15.83 2.24
CA ASN A 231 -15.19 -16.28 1.02
C ASN A 231 -16.49 -15.52 0.74
N LEU A 232 -17.14 -14.95 1.75
CA LEU A 232 -18.32 -14.09 1.59
C LEU A 232 -17.93 -12.62 1.42
N VAL A 233 -16.70 -12.23 1.72
CA VAL A 233 -16.26 -10.83 1.67
C VAL A 233 -15.45 -10.53 0.42
N SER A 234 -14.40 -11.31 0.13
CA SER A 234 -13.35 -10.96 -0.83
C SER A 234 -13.64 -11.25 -2.31
N PRO A 235 -14.26 -12.39 -2.70
CA PRO A 235 -14.40 -12.75 -4.11
C PRO A 235 -15.16 -11.70 -4.91
N LEU A 236 -14.65 -11.34 -6.08
CA LEU A 236 -15.35 -10.45 -7.02
C LEU A 236 -15.82 -11.28 -8.22
N THR A 237 -17.11 -11.57 -8.26
CA THR A 237 -17.77 -12.35 -9.30
C THR A 237 -18.59 -11.47 -10.25
N LEU A 238 -19.03 -10.30 -9.79
CA LEU A 238 -19.82 -9.34 -10.56
C LEU A 238 -18.89 -8.36 -11.30
N LEU A 239 -18.39 -8.76 -12.47
CA LEU A 239 -17.30 -8.06 -13.17
C LEU A 239 -17.80 -6.94 -14.09
N ASN A 240 -18.68 -7.27 -15.05
CA ASN A 240 -19.09 -6.36 -16.11
C ASN A 240 -20.45 -5.73 -15.81
N SER A 241 -20.50 -4.40 -15.74
CA SER A 241 -21.74 -3.64 -15.50
C SER A 241 -22.75 -3.68 -16.64
N SER A 242 -22.33 -4.17 -17.81
CA SER A 242 -23.15 -4.24 -19.02
C SER A 242 -23.82 -5.60 -19.21
N ASP A 243 -23.44 -6.61 -18.42
CA ASP A 243 -24.01 -7.95 -18.50
C ASP A 243 -25.44 -7.94 -17.94
N GLN A 244 -26.33 -8.74 -18.54
CA GLN A 244 -27.71 -8.88 -18.04
C GLN A 244 -27.75 -9.43 -16.60
N ASP A 245 -26.70 -10.15 -16.22
CA ASP A 245 -26.53 -10.73 -14.89
C ASP A 245 -25.96 -9.73 -13.87
N PHE A 246 -25.66 -8.47 -14.24
CA PHE A 246 -25.22 -7.43 -13.30
C PHE A 246 -26.40 -6.90 -12.48
N THR A 247 -26.93 -7.75 -11.62
CA THR A 247 -28.07 -7.44 -10.75
C THR A 247 -27.72 -7.65 -9.29
N ILE A 248 -28.53 -7.11 -8.39
CA ILE A 248 -28.30 -7.25 -6.96
C ILE A 248 -28.46 -8.71 -6.51
N GLU A 249 -29.35 -9.46 -7.16
CA GLU A 249 -29.64 -10.88 -6.89
C GLU A 249 -28.44 -11.78 -7.20
N ASN A 250 -27.54 -11.34 -8.07
CA ASN A 250 -26.34 -12.07 -8.45
C ASN A 250 -25.10 -11.68 -7.63
N CYS A 251 -25.22 -10.78 -6.64
CA CYS A 251 -24.13 -10.49 -5.71
C CYS A 251 -23.89 -11.70 -4.79
N ARG A 252 -22.70 -12.30 -4.86
CA ARG A 252 -22.34 -13.47 -4.02
C ARG A 252 -21.39 -13.14 -2.89
N SER A 253 -20.88 -11.91 -2.86
CA SER A 253 -19.99 -11.41 -1.81
C SER A 253 -20.27 -9.95 -1.46
N PHE A 254 -19.71 -9.47 -0.35
CA PHE A 254 -19.70 -8.05 -0.01
C PHE A 254 -18.91 -7.20 -1.02
N HIS A 255 -17.89 -7.76 -1.66
CA HIS A 255 -17.17 -7.08 -2.73
C HIS A 255 -18.05 -6.89 -3.98
N ASP A 256 -18.86 -7.88 -4.36
CA ASP A 256 -19.85 -7.76 -5.42
C ASP A 256 -20.89 -6.68 -5.10
N LEU A 257 -21.39 -6.67 -3.85
CA LEU A 257 -22.33 -5.66 -3.39
C LEU A 257 -21.73 -4.25 -3.47
N THR A 258 -20.46 -4.09 -3.06
CA THR A 258 -19.74 -2.81 -3.13
C THR A 258 -19.57 -2.37 -4.57
N ARG A 259 -19.21 -3.29 -5.49
CA ARG A 259 -19.10 -3.04 -6.92
C ARG A 259 -20.43 -2.66 -7.57
N PHE A 260 -21.51 -3.32 -7.17
CA PHE A 260 -22.88 -3.03 -7.64
C PHE A 260 -23.35 -1.65 -7.15
N ILE A 261 -23.22 -1.35 -5.86
CA ILE A 261 -23.56 -0.04 -5.28
C ILE A 261 -22.76 1.06 -5.96
N HIS A 262 -21.44 0.87 -6.14
CA HIS A 262 -20.60 1.83 -6.85
C HIS A 262 -21.11 2.10 -8.27
N GLN A 263 -21.47 1.04 -9.02
CA GLN A 263 -22.03 1.19 -10.36
C GLN A 263 -23.37 1.94 -10.35
N ARG A 264 -24.28 1.62 -9.44
CA ARG A 264 -25.58 2.30 -9.32
C ARG A 264 -25.42 3.76 -8.90
N ALA A 265 -24.49 4.05 -7.98
CA ALA A 265 -24.16 5.40 -7.57
C ALA A 265 -23.58 6.22 -8.74
N MET A 266 -22.71 5.62 -9.56
CA MET A 266 -22.24 6.25 -10.79
C MET A 266 -23.41 6.51 -11.75
N GLU A 267 -24.24 5.51 -12.04
CA GLU A 267 -25.39 5.66 -12.93
C GLU A 267 -26.36 6.76 -12.46
N GLU A 268 -26.64 6.85 -11.17
CA GLU A 268 -27.51 7.89 -10.62
C GLU A 268 -26.83 9.27 -10.62
N MET A 269 -25.53 9.35 -10.34
CA MET A 269 -24.77 10.60 -10.49
C MET A 269 -24.85 11.12 -11.93
N PHE A 270 -24.79 10.24 -12.94
CA PHE A 270 -24.91 10.63 -14.35
C PHE A 270 -26.35 10.79 -14.85
N ALA A 271 -27.32 10.06 -14.29
CA ALA A 271 -28.74 10.28 -14.55
C ALA A 271 -29.19 11.62 -13.95
N GLY A 272 -28.69 11.93 -12.75
CA GLY A 272 -28.73 13.23 -12.09
C GLY A 272 -28.11 14.30 -12.97
N ALA A 273 -26.86 14.15 -13.41
CA ALA A 273 -26.22 15.10 -14.34
C ALA A 273 -27.02 15.30 -15.64
N ARG A 274 -27.66 14.25 -16.18
CA ARG A 274 -28.54 14.33 -17.37
C ARG A 274 -29.89 15.00 -17.08
N ARG A 275 -30.48 14.82 -15.89
CA ARG A 275 -31.69 15.56 -15.46
C ARG A 275 -31.38 17.02 -15.08
N ILE A 276 -30.16 17.29 -14.64
CA ILE A 276 -29.61 18.61 -14.28
C ILE A 276 -29.25 19.45 -15.52
N GLY A 277 -29.33 18.89 -16.73
CA GLY A 277 -29.26 19.66 -17.99
C GLY A 277 -30.34 20.73 -18.19
N ARG A 278 -31.21 20.97 -17.20
CA ARG A 278 -32.23 22.02 -17.22
C ARG A 278 -32.36 22.87 -15.94
N ARG A 279 -31.55 22.67 -14.90
CA ARG A 279 -31.52 23.57 -13.74
C ARG A 279 -30.09 23.72 -13.19
N ASP A 280 -29.51 24.88 -13.48
CA ASP A 280 -28.45 25.60 -12.77
C ASP A 280 -27.18 24.86 -12.31
N GLY A 281 -26.08 25.06 -13.05
CA GLY A 281 -24.82 25.56 -12.47
C GLY A 281 -23.72 24.59 -11.99
N ILE A 282 -23.90 23.26 -12.00
CA ILE A 282 -22.91 22.36 -11.36
C ILE A 282 -21.86 21.78 -12.33
N ALA A 283 -22.25 21.47 -13.58
CA ALA A 283 -21.36 20.86 -14.57
C ALA A 283 -21.15 21.76 -15.79
N TYR A 284 -19.89 21.95 -16.17
CA TYR A 284 -19.47 22.83 -17.27
C TYR A 284 -18.76 22.04 -18.34
N ARG A 285 -19.15 22.21 -19.59
CA ARG A 285 -18.52 21.49 -20.71
C ARG A 285 -17.19 22.12 -21.09
N LEU A 286 -16.13 21.32 -21.13
CA LEU A 286 -14.85 21.80 -21.61
C LEU A 286 -14.91 22.05 -23.13
N LYS A 287 -14.58 23.27 -23.53
CA LYS A 287 -14.38 23.67 -24.92
C LYS A 287 -12.92 23.41 -25.27
N THR A 288 -12.70 22.33 -26.01
CA THR A 288 -11.37 21.89 -26.46
C THR A 288 -11.35 21.69 -27.97
N SER A 289 -10.16 21.80 -28.55
CA SER A 289 -9.90 21.46 -29.95
C SER A 289 -9.86 19.94 -30.20
N LEU A 290 -9.74 19.12 -29.15
CA LEU A 290 -9.79 17.67 -29.25
C LEU A 290 -11.22 17.17 -29.45
N PRO A 291 -11.45 16.09 -30.23
CA PRO A 291 -12.76 15.46 -30.37
C PRO A 291 -13.13 14.62 -29.12
N LEU A 292 -13.01 15.21 -27.93
CA LEU A 292 -13.29 14.60 -26.64
C LEU A 292 -14.38 15.42 -25.93
N GLN A 293 -15.41 14.75 -25.43
CA GLN A 293 -16.42 15.38 -24.57
C GLN A 293 -16.01 15.20 -23.11
N LEU A 294 -15.66 16.31 -22.45
CA LEU A 294 -15.26 16.33 -21.04
C LEU A 294 -16.14 17.33 -20.27
N ASP A 295 -16.81 16.86 -19.23
CA ASP A 295 -17.57 17.70 -18.31
C ASP A 295 -16.77 17.96 -17.03
N LEU A 296 -16.75 19.21 -16.59
CA LEU A 296 -16.01 19.68 -15.42
C LEU A 296 -16.98 20.03 -14.30
N VAL A 297 -16.70 19.54 -13.10
CA VAL A 297 -17.43 19.89 -11.88
C VAL A 297 -16.43 20.48 -10.90
N TYR A 298 -16.66 21.71 -10.46
CA TYR A 298 -15.81 22.38 -9.49
C TYR A 298 -16.39 22.20 -8.08
N LEU A 299 -15.54 21.86 -7.12
CA LEU A 299 -15.95 21.48 -5.75
C LEU A 299 -16.00 22.68 -4.80
N ASP A 300 -15.06 23.61 -4.95
CA ASP A 300 -14.76 24.69 -4.01
C ASP A 300 -14.69 26.07 -4.66
N GLN A 301 -14.97 26.18 -5.96
CA GLN A 301 -14.87 27.43 -6.72
C GLN A 301 -15.91 27.48 -7.85
N ASP A 302 -16.37 28.70 -8.16
CA ASP A 302 -17.13 28.94 -9.39
C ASP A 302 -16.17 28.87 -10.60
N PRO A 303 -16.60 28.33 -11.75
CA PRO A 303 -15.73 28.29 -12.90
C PRO A 303 -15.47 29.68 -13.50
N PRO A 304 -14.33 29.85 -14.18
CA PRO A 304 -13.97 31.11 -14.79
C PRO A 304 -14.86 31.46 -16.00
N GLY A 305 -15.58 32.58 -15.90
CA GLY A 305 -16.37 33.17 -17.00
C GLY A 305 -17.87 32.86 -16.90
N SER A 306 -18.47 33.31 -15.79
CA SER A 306 -19.84 33.10 -15.29
C SER A 306 -21.01 33.54 -16.19
N SER A 307 -20.96 33.28 -17.49
CA SER A 307 -22.07 33.52 -18.42
C SER A 307 -22.39 32.36 -19.36
N GLY A 308 -21.83 31.16 -19.14
CA GLY A 308 -22.17 30.00 -19.96
C GLY A 308 -21.82 28.64 -19.36
N ALA A 309 -22.47 27.59 -19.85
CA ALA A 309 -22.25 26.19 -19.45
C ALA A 309 -20.96 25.59 -20.04
N THR A 310 -19.95 26.41 -20.37
CA THR A 310 -18.71 25.96 -21.04
C THR A 310 -17.47 26.65 -20.47
N VAL A 311 -16.37 25.92 -20.34
CA VAL A 311 -15.06 26.42 -19.88
C VAL A 311 -14.03 26.23 -20.99
N ASP A 312 -13.19 27.24 -21.25
CA ASP A 312 -12.10 27.15 -22.23
C ASP A 312 -10.90 26.38 -21.65
N GLU A 313 -10.24 25.56 -22.45
CA GLU A 313 -9.09 24.75 -22.04
C GLU A 313 -7.90 25.57 -21.50
N GLN A 314 -7.76 26.84 -21.88
CA GLN A 314 -6.73 27.73 -21.34
C GLN A 314 -7.08 28.32 -19.96
N ARG A 315 -8.34 28.16 -19.52
CA ARG A 315 -8.86 28.73 -18.26
C ARG A 315 -9.06 27.68 -17.17
N ILE A 316 -8.42 26.52 -17.28
CA ILE A 316 -8.48 25.51 -16.21
C ILE A 316 -7.66 26.02 -15.01
N GLU A 317 -8.34 26.37 -13.92
CA GLU A 317 -7.70 26.93 -12.71
C GLU A 317 -7.08 25.89 -11.77
N SER A 318 -7.57 24.65 -11.82
CA SER A 318 -7.00 23.55 -11.03
C SER A 318 -5.58 23.27 -11.48
N GLY A 319 -4.60 23.54 -10.62
CA GLY A 319 -3.18 23.36 -10.89
C GLY A 319 -2.81 21.96 -11.41
N PRO A 320 -3.26 20.86 -10.77
CA PRO A 320 -2.96 19.52 -11.26
C PRO A 320 -3.68 19.21 -12.59
N MET A 321 -4.93 19.64 -12.77
CA MET A 321 -5.67 19.40 -14.02
C MET A 321 -5.06 20.16 -15.20
N ALA A 322 -4.66 21.41 -15.00
CA ALA A 322 -4.00 22.20 -16.04
C ALA A 322 -2.69 21.53 -16.51
N ALA A 323 -1.88 21.04 -15.56
CA ALA A 323 -0.63 20.34 -15.87
C ALA A 323 -0.88 19.04 -16.66
N LEU A 324 -1.87 18.24 -16.24
CA LEU A 324 -2.25 17.02 -16.96
C LEU A 324 -2.78 17.34 -18.38
N TRP A 325 -3.65 18.36 -18.49
CA TRP A 325 -4.27 18.76 -19.75
C TRP A 325 -3.24 19.29 -20.75
N GLU A 326 -2.25 20.05 -20.29
CA GLU A 326 -1.11 20.48 -21.10
C GLU A 326 -0.41 19.27 -21.76
N GLY A 327 -0.20 18.20 -20.99
CA GLY A 327 0.34 16.94 -21.50
C GLY A 327 -0.54 16.28 -22.56
N ILE A 328 -1.85 16.21 -22.32
CA ILE A 328 -2.82 15.66 -23.29
C ILE A 328 -2.76 16.46 -24.60
N MET A 329 -2.71 17.78 -24.51
CA MET A 329 -2.67 18.68 -25.67
C MET A 329 -1.36 18.58 -26.45
N MET A 330 -0.22 18.36 -25.79
CA MET A 330 1.07 18.16 -26.47
C MET A 330 1.09 16.95 -27.39
N GLU A 331 0.47 15.84 -26.98
CA GLU A 331 0.45 14.62 -27.81
C GLU A 331 -0.69 14.65 -28.85
N GLY A 332 -1.85 15.21 -28.49
CA GLY A 332 -3.05 15.22 -29.31
C GLY A 332 -3.73 13.84 -29.41
N MET A 333 -4.74 13.72 -30.27
CA MET A 333 -5.41 12.44 -30.49
C MET A 333 -4.53 11.46 -31.26
N PRO A 334 -4.57 10.14 -30.95
CA PRO A 334 -3.91 9.13 -31.75
C PRO A 334 -4.40 9.22 -33.19
N ARG A 335 -3.47 9.30 -34.16
CA ARG A 335 -3.83 9.24 -35.57
C ARG A 335 -4.44 7.87 -35.85
N ARG A 336 -5.71 7.83 -36.27
CA ARG A 336 -6.37 6.61 -36.74
C ARG A 336 -5.57 6.07 -37.93
N GLN A 337 -4.87 4.92 -37.77
CA GLN A 337 -4.39 4.18 -38.93
C GLN A 337 -5.62 3.63 -39.64
N GLU A 338 -6.08 4.31 -40.68
CA GLU A 338 -7.08 3.72 -41.57
C GLU A 338 -6.50 2.42 -42.14
N PRO A 339 -7.21 1.29 -42.02
CA PRO A 339 -6.80 0.08 -42.74
C PRO A 339 -6.80 0.41 -44.22
N ARG A 340 -5.64 0.31 -44.90
CA ARG A 340 -5.55 0.48 -46.35
C ARG A 340 -6.55 -0.49 -47.00
N PRO A 341 -7.62 -0.01 -47.66
CA PRO A 341 -8.56 -0.92 -48.28
C PRO A 341 -7.85 -1.60 -49.46
N LYS A 342 -7.72 -2.93 -49.40
CA LYS A 342 -7.42 -3.74 -50.58
C LYS A 342 -8.74 -4.18 -51.17
N GLY A 343 -9.03 -3.76 -52.40
CA GLY A 343 -10.07 -4.35 -53.24
C GLY A 343 -11.28 -3.47 -53.53
N LEU A 344 -12.05 -3.94 -54.51
CA LEU A 344 -13.20 -3.28 -55.16
C LEU A 344 -14.35 -2.90 -54.21
N THR A 345 -14.33 -3.38 -52.96
CA THR A 345 -15.36 -3.19 -51.93
C THR A 345 -15.45 -1.75 -51.39
N ALA A 346 -14.39 -0.95 -51.52
CA ALA A 346 -14.35 0.43 -51.02
C ALA A 346 -15.25 1.41 -51.79
N ILE A 347 -15.63 1.07 -53.02
CA ILE A 347 -16.46 1.95 -53.87
C ILE A 347 -17.97 1.78 -53.56
N MET A 348 -18.38 0.64 -53.00
CA MET A 348 -19.79 0.37 -52.68
C MET A 348 -20.22 0.87 -51.28
N SER A 349 -19.30 1.25 -50.41
CA SER A 349 -19.59 1.78 -49.06
C SER A 349 -19.82 3.30 -49.01
N GLY A 350 -19.86 4.00 -50.15
CA GLY A 350 -20.12 5.45 -50.25
C GLY A 350 -21.58 5.88 -50.00
N GLY A 351 -22.39 5.05 -49.34
CA GLY A 351 -23.79 5.30 -49.05
C GLY A 351 -24.03 5.79 -47.62
N GLY A 352 -24.01 7.11 -47.46
CA GLY A 352 -24.64 7.89 -46.39
C GLY A 352 -25.15 7.20 -45.12
N THR A 353 -24.25 6.88 -44.20
CA THR A 353 -24.53 6.89 -42.76
C THR A 353 -23.38 7.59 -42.06
N ARG A 354 -23.62 8.79 -41.50
CA ARG A 354 -22.69 9.39 -40.54
C ARG A 354 -22.53 8.39 -39.38
N PRO A 355 -21.32 7.91 -39.06
CA PRO A 355 -21.16 7.04 -37.91
C PRO A 355 -21.53 7.84 -36.66
N THR A 356 -22.57 7.41 -35.96
CA THR A 356 -22.87 7.84 -34.59
C THR A 356 -21.61 7.63 -33.78
N SER A 357 -21.10 8.67 -33.11
CA SER A 357 -19.83 8.61 -32.41
C SER A 357 -19.85 7.49 -31.36
N GLU A 358 -19.11 6.41 -31.59
CA GLU A 358 -18.85 5.34 -30.60
C GLU A 358 -18.08 5.85 -29.36
N TYR A 359 -17.75 7.15 -29.32
CA TYR A 359 -17.20 7.89 -28.18
C TYR A 359 -18.30 8.57 -27.34
N SER A 360 -19.52 8.01 -27.27
CA SER A 360 -20.66 8.66 -26.60
C SER A 360 -20.70 8.49 -25.08
N GLU A 361 -19.58 8.19 -24.45
CA GLU A 361 -19.53 7.98 -23.00
C GLU A 361 -18.78 9.13 -22.32
N LEU A 362 -19.48 9.82 -21.44
CA LEU A 362 -19.08 11.10 -20.88
C LEU A 362 -17.82 10.93 -20.02
N SER A 363 -16.70 11.46 -20.50
CA SER A 363 -15.54 11.71 -19.64
C SER A 363 -15.88 12.89 -18.73
N TYR A 364 -15.42 12.86 -17.48
CA TYR A 364 -15.69 13.94 -16.53
C TYR A 364 -14.49 14.19 -15.62
N ALA A 365 -14.41 15.39 -15.06
CA ALA A 365 -13.42 15.77 -14.07
C ALA A 365 -14.07 16.46 -12.87
N LEU A 366 -13.67 16.08 -11.66
CA LEU A 366 -13.96 16.80 -10.43
C LEU A 366 -12.73 17.62 -10.05
N LEU A 367 -12.90 18.92 -9.85
CA LEU A 367 -11.80 19.87 -9.74
C LEU A 367 -11.90 20.70 -8.47
N SER A 368 -10.75 20.92 -7.84
CA SER A 368 -10.48 21.98 -6.88
C SER A 368 -9.14 22.63 -7.24
N ARG A 369 -8.79 23.75 -6.59
CA ARG A 369 -7.53 24.46 -6.87
C ARG A 369 -6.29 23.56 -6.77
N GLU A 370 -6.26 22.67 -5.76
CA GLU A 370 -5.13 21.78 -5.46
C GLU A 370 -5.41 20.29 -5.74
N TYR A 371 -6.65 19.94 -6.07
CA TYR A 371 -7.09 18.56 -6.28
C TYR A 371 -7.75 18.35 -7.64
N MET A 372 -7.58 17.16 -8.20
CA MET A 372 -8.35 16.71 -9.34
C MET A 372 -8.67 15.22 -9.27
N LEU A 373 -9.81 14.86 -9.85
CA LEU A 373 -10.15 13.50 -10.26
C LEU A 373 -10.65 13.55 -11.69
N LEU A 374 -9.91 12.95 -12.62
CA LEU A 374 -10.29 12.86 -14.03
C LEU A 374 -10.64 11.41 -14.37
N CYS A 375 -11.82 11.20 -14.95
CA CYS A 375 -12.25 9.94 -15.51
C CYS A 375 -12.36 10.08 -17.03
N LEU A 376 -11.39 9.49 -17.73
CA LEU A 376 -11.36 9.43 -19.20
C LEU A 376 -11.92 8.10 -19.68
N ARG A 377 -13.04 8.16 -20.38
CA ARG A 377 -13.60 7.04 -21.13
C ARG A 377 -13.49 7.31 -22.62
N MET A 378 -12.70 6.49 -23.30
CA MET A 378 -12.46 6.62 -24.74
C MET A 378 -12.60 5.25 -25.40
N GLY A 379 -13.78 4.98 -25.96
CA GLY A 379 -14.15 3.65 -26.45
C GLY A 379 -14.13 2.63 -25.31
N TYR A 380 -13.37 1.54 -25.49
CA TYR A 380 -13.21 0.46 -24.51
C TYR A 380 -12.14 0.71 -23.44
N HIS A 381 -11.51 1.90 -23.41
CA HIS A 381 -10.45 2.21 -22.44
C HIS A 381 -10.94 3.14 -21.35
N PHE A 382 -10.68 2.77 -20.11
CA PHE A 382 -11.04 3.53 -18.94
C PHE A 382 -9.78 3.90 -18.18
N THR A 383 -9.62 5.19 -17.93
CA THR A 383 -8.49 5.72 -17.20
C THR A 383 -9.00 6.70 -16.17
N THR A 384 -8.67 6.45 -14.91
CA THR A 384 -8.97 7.35 -13.80
C THR A 384 -7.65 7.89 -13.28
N ILE A 385 -7.54 9.21 -13.17
CA ILE A 385 -6.36 9.90 -12.66
C ILE A 385 -6.81 10.81 -11.54
N GLU A 386 -6.32 10.53 -10.34
CA GLU A 386 -6.51 11.34 -9.15
C GLU A 386 -5.18 11.99 -8.77
N ALA A 387 -5.20 13.27 -8.40
CA ALA A 387 -4.00 13.95 -7.97
C ALA A 387 -4.27 15.05 -6.95
N MET A 388 -3.33 15.19 -6.02
CA MET A 388 -3.27 16.26 -5.03
C MET A 388 -1.92 16.98 -5.16
N CYS A 389 -1.94 18.30 -5.34
CA CYS A 389 -0.76 19.14 -5.47
C CYS A 389 -0.91 20.38 -4.57
N THR A 390 -0.31 20.28 -3.39
CA THR A 390 -0.27 21.31 -2.35
C THR A 390 1.19 21.70 -2.07
N GLU A 391 1.41 22.76 -1.29
CA GLU A 391 2.74 23.12 -0.81
C GLU A 391 3.36 22.08 0.16
N ILE A 392 2.52 21.23 0.78
CA ILE A 392 2.97 20.23 1.76
C ILE A 392 3.33 18.93 1.03
N GLN A 393 4.62 18.65 0.88
CA GLN A 393 5.14 17.46 0.19
C GLN A 393 4.50 16.14 0.64
N SER A 394 4.21 15.98 1.94
CA SER A 394 3.64 14.72 2.47
C SER A 394 2.19 14.47 2.09
N LYS A 395 1.46 15.49 1.61
CA LYS A 395 0.06 15.37 1.16
C LYS A 395 -0.06 15.13 -0.34
N ASN A 396 1.04 15.29 -1.07
CA ASN A 396 1.03 15.26 -2.52
C ASN A 396 1.12 13.85 -3.06
N TYR A 397 0.25 13.53 -4.02
CA TYR A 397 0.24 12.23 -4.68
C TYR A 397 -0.40 12.30 -6.07
N ILE A 398 -0.11 11.30 -6.88
CA ILE A 398 -0.83 10.97 -8.10
C ILE A 398 -1.18 9.49 -8.02
N ARG A 399 -2.43 9.16 -8.30
CA ARG A 399 -2.91 7.80 -8.48
C ARG A 399 -3.56 7.66 -9.84
N MET A 400 -3.13 6.66 -10.60
CA MET A 400 -3.69 6.33 -11.90
C MET A 400 -4.22 4.90 -11.85
N GLN A 401 -5.47 4.74 -12.25
CA GLN A 401 -6.07 3.44 -12.51
C GLN A 401 -6.35 3.30 -14.00
N TYR A 402 -6.04 2.14 -14.55
CA TYR A 402 -6.30 1.81 -15.94
C TYR A 402 -6.96 0.45 -16.04
N LYS A 403 -8.01 0.34 -16.86
CA LYS A 403 -8.71 -0.93 -17.12
C LYS A 403 -9.33 -0.99 -18.51
N GLU A 404 -9.64 -2.22 -18.92
CA GLU A 404 -10.37 -2.58 -20.13
C GLU A 404 -9.68 -2.22 -21.47
N GLY A 405 -10.18 -2.77 -22.57
CA GLY A 405 -9.67 -2.50 -23.92
C GLY A 405 -10.40 -3.31 -24.99
N GLY A 406 -10.23 -2.91 -26.25
CA GLY A 406 -10.93 -3.54 -27.38
C GLY A 406 -10.25 -4.81 -27.89
N ALA A 407 -9.09 -5.20 -27.35
CA ALA A 407 -8.32 -6.35 -27.79
C ALA A 407 -8.56 -7.62 -26.94
N PRO A 408 -8.18 -8.81 -27.45
CA PRO A 408 -8.08 -10.02 -26.63
C PRO A 408 -7.19 -9.82 -25.40
N LEU A 409 -7.44 -10.61 -24.34
CA LEU A 409 -6.81 -10.47 -23.03
C LEU A 409 -5.28 -10.36 -23.12
N ASP A 410 -4.62 -11.22 -23.91
CA ASP A 410 -3.15 -11.23 -24.05
C ASP A 410 -2.59 -9.87 -24.51
N ARG A 411 -3.25 -9.20 -25.45
CA ARG A 411 -2.80 -7.90 -25.96
C ARG A 411 -3.09 -6.77 -24.98
N ARG A 412 -4.19 -6.86 -24.24
CA ARG A 412 -4.50 -5.94 -23.13
C ARG A 412 -3.45 -6.09 -22.03
N SER A 413 -3.07 -7.31 -21.66
CA SER A 413 -2.00 -7.58 -20.69
C SER A 413 -0.65 -7.05 -21.15
N ARG A 414 -0.30 -7.18 -22.44
CA ARG A 414 0.92 -6.53 -22.98
C ARG A 414 0.89 -5.02 -22.85
N ARG A 415 -0.26 -4.38 -23.09
CA ARG A 415 -0.38 -2.92 -22.90
C ARG A 415 -0.17 -2.53 -21.44
N ILE A 416 -0.68 -3.33 -20.49
CA ILE A 416 -0.42 -3.12 -19.07
C ILE A 416 1.09 -3.22 -18.78
N ASN A 417 1.81 -4.18 -19.38
CA ASN A 417 3.27 -4.27 -19.25
C ASN A 417 3.99 -3.04 -19.81
N VAL A 418 3.54 -2.51 -20.95
CA VAL A 418 4.07 -1.24 -21.51
C VAL A 418 3.85 -0.07 -20.54
N LEU A 419 2.64 0.05 -20.00
CA LEU A 419 2.31 1.08 -19.01
C LEU A 419 3.17 0.94 -17.75
N ILE A 420 3.35 -0.27 -17.22
CA ILE A 420 4.21 -0.54 -16.06
C ILE A 420 5.65 -0.11 -16.36
N ALA A 421 6.20 -0.46 -17.53
CA ALA A 421 7.56 -0.09 -17.89
C ALA A 421 7.77 1.44 -17.90
N ILE A 422 6.82 2.18 -18.48
CA ILE A 422 6.86 3.66 -18.54
C ILE A 422 6.68 4.25 -17.14
N LEU A 423 5.65 3.84 -16.41
CA LEU A 423 5.30 4.41 -15.11
C LEU A 423 6.35 4.11 -14.04
N SER A 424 6.97 2.91 -14.06
CA SER A 424 8.11 2.59 -13.20
C SER A 424 9.28 3.56 -13.43
N ARG A 425 9.58 3.94 -14.68
CA ARG A 425 10.61 4.96 -14.98
C ARG A 425 10.19 6.36 -14.56
N MET A 426 8.89 6.62 -14.54
CA MET A 426 8.33 7.83 -13.93
C MET A 426 8.31 7.77 -12.38
N GLY A 427 8.83 6.73 -11.74
CA GLY A 427 8.88 6.61 -10.28
C GLY A 427 7.54 6.26 -9.63
N PHE A 428 6.59 5.70 -10.38
CA PHE A 428 5.35 5.16 -9.82
C PHE A 428 5.57 3.75 -9.29
N VAL A 429 4.95 3.46 -8.15
CA VAL A 429 4.77 2.10 -7.64
C VAL A 429 3.54 1.52 -8.33
N ASN A 430 3.74 0.40 -9.03
CA ASN A 430 2.71 -0.23 -9.86
C ASN A 430 2.22 -1.54 -9.23
N ALA A 431 0.91 -1.73 -9.22
CA ALA A 431 0.24 -3.00 -8.91
C ALA A 431 -0.67 -3.36 -10.10
N SER A 432 -0.62 -4.62 -10.56
CA SER A 432 -1.44 -5.06 -11.68
C SER A 432 -2.05 -6.43 -11.45
N ARG A 433 -3.22 -6.66 -12.05
CA ARG A 433 -3.91 -7.95 -12.05
C ARG A 433 -4.67 -8.09 -13.38
N GLY A 434 -4.17 -8.94 -14.28
CA GLY A 434 -4.80 -9.14 -15.59
C GLY A 434 -4.69 -7.90 -16.48
N ASP A 435 -5.83 -7.28 -16.83
CA ASP A 435 -5.90 -6.05 -17.63
C ASP A 435 -6.14 -4.78 -16.79
N PHE A 436 -6.04 -4.92 -15.47
CA PHE A 436 -6.11 -3.82 -14.50
C PHE A 436 -4.73 -3.39 -14.03
N LEU A 437 -4.54 -2.07 -13.92
CA LEU A 437 -3.35 -1.42 -13.37
C LEU A 437 -3.77 -0.35 -12.36
N ASP A 438 -3.11 -0.33 -11.22
CA ASP A 438 -3.15 0.73 -10.22
C ASP A 438 -1.72 1.21 -9.98
N ALA A 439 -1.45 2.49 -10.24
CA ALA A 439 -0.14 3.09 -10.18
C ALA A 439 -0.19 4.32 -9.28
N THR A 440 0.73 4.42 -8.32
CA THR A 440 0.76 5.53 -7.36
C THR A 440 2.16 6.10 -7.20
N VAL A 441 2.26 7.42 -7.10
CA VAL A 441 3.46 8.14 -6.65
C VAL A 441 3.04 9.13 -5.56
N SER A 442 3.86 9.30 -4.53
CA SER A 442 3.55 10.14 -3.37
C SER A 442 4.80 10.80 -2.81
N TYR A 443 4.63 11.74 -1.87
CA TYR A 443 5.71 12.38 -1.12
C TYR A 443 6.67 13.23 -2.00
N GLN A 444 6.14 13.89 -3.02
CA GLN A 444 6.93 14.78 -3.90
C GLN A 444 6.47 16.24 -3.80
N ASN A 445 7.38 17.18 -4.07
CA ASN A 445 7.02 18.60 -4.12
C ASN A 445 6.02 18.89 -5.26
N CYS A 446 5.31 20.02 -5.20
CA CYS A 446 4.22 20.28 -6.15
C CYS A 446 4.74 20.44 -7.60
N ASP A 447 5.95 20.97 -7.80
CA ASP A 447 6.53 21.10 -9.15
C ASP A 447 6.84 19.73 -9.77
N ALA A 448 7.37 18.79 -9.01
CA ALA A 448 7.60 17.42 -9.46
C ALA A 448 6.29 16.70 -9.79
N ILE A 449 5.24 16.91 -8.99
CA ILE A 449 3.90 16.36 -9.25
C ILE A 449 3.32 16.94 -10.54
N ARG A 450 3.39 18.26 -10.76
CA ARG A 450 2.94 18.90 -11.99
C ARG A 450 3.69 18.39 -13.21
N LEU A 451 5.02 18.24 -13.11
CA LEU A 451 5.83 17.68 -14.20
C LEU A 451 5.41 16.25 -14.53
N LYS A 452 5.19 15.40 -13.51
CA LYS A 452 4.72 14.03 -13.72
C LYS A 452 3.31 13.98 -14.28
N LEU A 453 2.41 14.86 -13.86
CA LEU A 453 1.06 14.97 -14.43
C LEU A 453 1.12 15.33 -15.91
N ARG A 454 1.97 16.29 -16.29
CA ARG A 454 2.19 16.63 -17.71
C ARG A 454 2.69 15.42 -18.51
N GLN A 455 3.66 14.67 -18.00
CA GLN A 455 4.12 13.43 -18.64
C GLN A 455 3.00 12.38 -18.70
N LEU A 456 2.23 12.23 -17.62
CA LEU A 456 1.13 11.28 -17.52
C LEU A 456 0.01 11.59 -18.52
N GLY A 457 -0.26 12.87 -18.77
CA GLY A 457 -1.24 13.31 -19.78
C GLY A 457 -0.84 12.85 -21.17
N ARG A 458 0.44 12.94 -21.51
CA ARG A 458 0.99 12.39 -22.76
C ARG A 458 0.84 10.88 -22.81
N VAL A 459 1.26 10.16 -21.76
CA VAL A 459 1.11 8.69 -21.65
C VAL A 459 -0.34 8.26 -21.83
N ALA A 460 -1.27 8.99 -21.20
CA ALA A 460 -2.69 8.71 -21.28
C ALA A 460 -3.23 8.81 -22.71
N MET A 461 -2.61 9.58 -23.60
CA MET A 461 -2.95 9.66 -25.02
C MET A 461 -2.18 8.65 -25.87
N MET A 462 -0.86 8.52 -25.66
CA MET A 462 0.02 7.60 -26.41
C MET A 462 -0.41 6.13 -26.30
N THR A 463 -1.00 5.76 -25.17
CA THR A 463 -1.39 4.37 -24.87
C THR A 463 -2.83 4.02 -25.26
N LYS A 464 -3.60 4.98 -25.81
CA LYS A 464 -4.97 4.73 -26.26
C LYS A 464 -4.95 3.91 -27.55
N GLN A 465 -5.76 2.85 -27.60
CA GLN A 465 -5.81 1.87 -28.69
C GLN A 465 -4.50 1.09 -28.94
N LEU A 466 -3.49 1.24 -28.08
CA LEU A 466 -2.20 0.58 -28.26
C LEU A 466 -2.34 -0.95 -28.27
N ASP A 467 -3.29 -1.50 -27.52
CA ASP A 467 -3.57 -2.95 -27.46
C ASP A 467 -3.90 -3.57 -28.83
N MET A 468 -4.43 -2.78 -29.77
CA MET A 468 -4.65 -3.26 -31.15
C MET A 468 -3.34 -3.57 -31.88
N ALA A 469 -2.26 -2.84 -31.56
CA ALA A 469 -0.94 -2.97 -32.20
C ALA A 469 -0.02 -4.01 -31.53
N LEU A 470 -0.28 -4.41 -30.28
CA LEU A 470 0.60 -5.28 -29.48
C LEU A 470 0.46 -6.77 -29.81
N SER A 471 0.87 -7.15 -31.02
CA SER A 471 0.75 -8.54 -31.50
C SER A 471 1.72 -9.53 -30.85
N ASN A 472 2.87 -9.07 -30.34
CA ASN A 472 3.85 -9.87 -29.60
C ASN A 472 4.62 -9.02 -28.57
N ASP A 473 5.43 -9.67 -27.72
CA ASP A 473 6.14 -9.03 -26.62
C ASP A 473 7.29 -8.13 -27.09
N ALA A 474 7.94 -8.45 -28.21
CA ALA A 474 9.00 -7.61 -28.79
C ALA A 474 8.47 -6.25 -29.26
N ILE A 475 7.27 -6.23 -29.85
CA ILE A 475 6.59 -4.98 -30.23
C ILE A 475 6.19 -4.19 -28.99
N ALA A 476 5.71 -4.86 -27.94
CA ALA A 476 5.39 -4.20 -26.67
C ALA A 476 6.63 -3.53 -26.05
N GLN A 477 7.75 -4.26 -26.00
CA GLN A 477 9.02 -3.72 -25.51
C GLN A 477 9.48 -2.51 -26.34
N TRP A 478 9.41 -2.60 -27.67
CA TRP A 478 9.77 -1.50 -28.56
C TRP A 478 8.93 -0.25 -28.30
N TYR A 479 7.60 -0.38 -28.16
CA TYR A 479 6.73 0.75 -27.82
C TYR A 479 7.05 1.35 -26.45
N ALA A 480 7.37 0.51 -25.45
CA ALA A 480 7.77 1.01 -24.14
C ALA A 480 9.04 1.88 -24.23
N GLU A 481 10.07 1.40 -24.94
CA GLU A 481 11.33 2.13 -25.15
C GLU A 481 11.13 3.42 -25.96
N ASP A 482 10.38 3.36 -27.07
CA ASP A 482 10.05 4.53 -27.89
C ASP A 482 9.30 5.59 -27.08
N PHE A 483 8.33 5.18 -26.26
CA PHE A 483 7.55 6.11 -25.45
C PHE A 483 8.39 6.74 -24.34
N ILE A 484 9.23 5.96 -23.65
CA ILE A 484 10.17 6.47 -22.65
C ILE A 484 11.08 7.55 -23.26
N LYS A 485 11.62 7.29 -24.46
CA LYS A 485 12.46 8.25 -25.19
C LYS A 485 11.68 9.52 -25.57
N ARG A 486 10.48 9.39 -26.12
CA ARG A 486 9.61 10.53 -26.50
C ARG A 486 9.18 11.36 -25.30
N LEU A 487 9.09 10.76 -24.12
CA LEU A 487 8.77 11.45 -22.87
C LEU A 487 10.00 12.15 -22.25
N GLY A 488 11.21 11.90 -22.76
CA GLY A 488 12.45 12.45 -22.21
C GLY A 488 12.77 11.90 -20.82
N ILE A 489 12.30 10.69 -20.50
CA ILE A 489 12.54 10.02 -19.20
C ILE A 489 13.75 9.08 -19.38
N GLU A 490 14.86 9.61 -19.88
CA GLU A 490 16.13 8.88 -19.91
C GLU A 490 16.77 8.93 -18.50
N SER A 491 17.50 7.87 -18.15
CA SER A 491 18.10 7.68 -16.82
C SER A 491 18.98 8.85 -16.40
N ALA A 492 18.62 9.53 -15.32
CA ALA A 492 19.50 10.44 -14.60
C ALA A 492 20.57 9.70 -13.74
N ASP A 493 20.91 8.44 -14.05
CA ASP A 493 21.76 7.60 -13.16
C ASP A 493 22.77 6.71 -13.91
N VAL A 494 23.42 7.24 -14.97
CA VAL A 494 24.63 6.60 -15.53
C VAL A 494 25.78 7.59 -15.81
N ALA A 495 25.58 8.90 -15.70
CA ALA A 495 26.58 9.90 -16.12
C ALA A 495 27.39 10.60 -15.00
N GLU A 496 27.11 10.37 -13.71
CA GLU A 496 27.92 10.92 -12.59
C GLU A 496 28.74 9.86 -11.83
N ARG A 497 29.13 8.76 -12.52
CA ARG A 497 30.05 7.74 -11.96
C ARG A 497 31.33 7.54 -12.78
N THR A 498 31.73 8.57 -13.52
CA THR A 498 33.08 8.71 -14.05
C THR A 498 33.49 10.17 -13.92
N ASP A 499 33.98 10.54 -12.74
CA ASP A 499 35.32 11.11 -12.53
C ASP A 499 35.65 11.18 -11.03
#